data_AF-A0AAJ0TAY8-F1
#
_entry.id   AF-A0AAJ0TAY8-F1
#
_cell.length_a   1.000
_cell.length_b   1.000
_cell.length_c   1.000
_cell.angle_alpha   90.00
_cell.angle_beta   90.00
_cell.angle_gamma   90.00
#
_symmetry.space_group_name_H-M   'P 1'
#
loop_
_entity.id
_entity.type
_entity.pdbx_description
1 polymer ?
#
loop_
_entity_poly.entity_id
_entity_poly.type
_entity_poly.pdbx_seq_one_letter_code
_entity_poly.pdbx_strand_id
1 'polypeptide(L)'
;MKGLELPMRMIVLVVVLVLVLIILSAFFLSQSSGSMTAAKANEIFFSKCDAYKKQQCDWRVTYQKDFNDFYSACKYLNNPDIGKFTCLYKLCCATSEDVKCDGLCELCSGNENLGTTLEQCCEQYKTSCSQSPTKCGICED
;
A
#
# COMPACT_ATOMS: atom_id res chain seq x y z
N MET A 1 43.88 -48.38 16.30
CA MET A 1 43.17 -47.14 15.92
C MET A 1 41.98 -47.02 16.85
N LYS A 2 42.02 -46.10 17.84
CA LYS A 2 40.89 -45.89 18.76
C LYS A 2 39.85 -45.07 17.99
N GLY A 3 38.69 -45.68 17.69
CA GLY A 3 37.56 -44.95 17.12
C GLY A 3 37.16 -43.84 18.07
N LEU A 4 37.09 -42.60 17.56
CA LEU A 4 36.50 -41.49 18.29
C LEU A 4 34.98 -41.74 18.35
N GLU A 5 34.53 -42.46 19.37
CA GLU A 5 33.12 -42.46 19.74
C GLU A 5 32.80 -41.10 20.37
N LEU A 6 32.22 -40.21 19.56
CA LEU A 6 31.70 -38.95 20.05
C LEU A 6 30.59 -39.25 21.06
N PRO A 7 30.67 -38.71 22.28
CA PRO A 7 29.66 -38.97 23.30
C PRO A 7 28.31 -38.48 22.75
N MET A 8 27.29 -39.33 22.79
CA MET A 8 25.96 -39.07 22.23
C MET A 8 25.38 -37.71 22.65
N ARG A 9 25.72 -37.23 23.85
CA ARG A 9 25.37 -35.90 24.36
C ARG A 9 25.90 -34.74 23.51
N MET A 10 27.09 -34.89 22.92
CA MET A 10 27.70 -33.89 22.04
C MET A 10 26.99 -33.83 20.69
N ILE A 11 26.57 -34.97 20.14
CA ILE A 11 25.78 -35.03 18.91
C ILE A 11 24.44 -34.33 19.12
N VAL A 12 23.75 -34.61 20.23
CA VAL A 12 22.47 -33.95 20.56
C VAL A 12 22.65 -32.44 20.69
N LEU A 13 23.70 -31.98 21.38
CA LEU A 13 24.00 -30.55 21.52
C LEU A 13 24.24 -29.86 20.17
N VAL A 14 25.01 -30.49 19.27
CA VAL A 14 25.26 -29.94 17.94
C VAL A 14 23.97 -29.85 17.12
N VAL A 15 23.12 -30.88 17.17
CA VAL A 15 21.84 -30.89 16.45
C VAL A 15 20.91 -29.79 16.96
N VAL A 16 20.79 -29.62 18.28
CA VAL A 16 19.96 -28.56 18.87
C VAL A 16 20.50 -27.18 18.49
N LEU A 17 21.82 -26.98 18.53
CA LEU A 17 22.44 -25.70 18.20
C LEU A 17 22.24 -25.34 16.72
N VAL A 18 22.37 -26.32 15.82
CA VAL A 18 22.08 -26.14 14.39
C VAL A 18 20.61 -25.80 14.16
N LEU A 19 19.68 -26.50 14.83
CA LEU A 19 18.24 -26.20 14.73
C LEU A 19 17.91 -24.79 15.21
N VAL A 20 18.49 -24.36 16.34
CA VAL A 20 18.32 -23.01 16.87
C VAL A 20 18.87 -21.97 15.87
N LEU A 21 20.04 -22.21 15.28
CA LEU A 21 20.61 -21.31 14.27
C LEU A 21 19.72 -21.20 13.02
N ILE A 22 19.14 -22.32 12.56
CA ILE A 22 18.21 -22.32 11.41
C ILE A 22 16.97 -21.48 11.75
N ILE A 23 16.36 -21.70 12.92
CA ILE A 23 15.17 -20.94 13.35
C ILE A 23 15.49 -19.45 13.47
N LEU A 24 16.62 -19.09 14.08
CA LEU A 24 17.05 -17.69 14.21
C LEU A 24 17.29 -17.06 12.83
N SER A 25 17.96 -17.75 11.91
CA SER A 25 18.19 -17.26 10.55
C SER A 25 16.88 -17.04 9.79
N ALA A 26 15.93 -17.96 9.89
CA ALA A 26 14.60 -17.81 9.29
C ALA A 26 13.82 -16.64 9.89
N PHE A 27 13.93 -16.41 11.21
CA PHE A 27 13.29 -15.31 11.91
C PHE A 27 13.87 -13.95 11.50
N PHE A 28 15.21 -13.83 11.42
CA PHE A 28 15.87 -12.62 10.92
C PHE A 28 15.57 -12.37 9.45
N LEU A 29 15.53 -13.40 8.60
CA LEU A 29 15.11 -13.25 7.20
C LEU A 29 13.64 -12.83 7.06
N SER A 30 12.76 -13.34 7.92
CA SER A 30 11.34 -12.98 7.92
C SER A 30 11.12 -11.54 8.37
N GLN A 31 11.85 -11.05 9.38
CA GLN A 31 11.78 -9.65 9.80
C GLN A 31 12.56 -8.69 8.88
N SER A 32 13.56 -9.19 8.13
CA SER A 32 14.29 -8.45 7.10
C SER A 32 13.49 -8.26 5.80
N SER A 33 12.21 -8.64 5.77
CA SER A 33 11.21 -8.07 4.87
C SER A 33 10.83 -6.64 5.34
N GLY A 34 11.78 -5.81 5.74
CA GLY A 34 12.58 -5.06 4.78
C GLY A 34 12.09 -3.64 4.85
N SER A 35 12.77 -2.80 5.64
CA SER A 35 12.51 -1.37 5.65
C SER A 35 12.57 -0.89 4.19
N MET A 36 11.44 -0.40 3.71
CA MET A 36 11.34 0.12 2.35
C MET A 36 12.38 1.23 2.20
N THR A 37 13.27 1.09 1.21
CA THR A 37 14.28 2.10 0.91
C THR A 37 13.70 3.11 -0.08
N ALA A 38 14.21 4.33 -0.09
CA ALA A 38 13.78 5.34 -1.06
C ALA A 38 13.96 4.90 -2.52
N ALA A 39 15.04 4.16 -2.83
CA ALA A 39 15.26 3.62 -4.17
C ALA A 39 14.17 2.61 -4.56
N LYS A 40 13.86 1.65 -3.67
CA LYS A 40 12.81 0.65 -3.89
C LYS A 40 11.42 1.27 -3.96
N ALA A 41 11.14 2.27 -3.13
CA ALA A 41 9.88 3.01 -3.17
C ALA A 41 9.71 3.75 -4.50
N ASN A 42 10.75 4.44 -4.99
CA ASN A 42 10.71 5.09 -6.29
C ASN A 42 10.49 4.09 -7.44
N GLU A 43 11.19 2.97 -7.42
CA GLU A 43 11.02 1.90 -8.42
C GLU A 43 9.57 1.41 -8.47
N ILE A 44 8.99 1.07 -7.32
CA ILE A 44 7.59 0.63 -7.22
C ILE A 44 6.65 1.74 -7.71
N PHE A 45 6.86 2.97 -7.25
CA PHE A 45 6.02 4.11 -7.61
C PHE A 45 6.00 4.34 -9.12
N PHE A 46 7.17 4.47 -9.77
CA PHE A 46 7.25 4.74 -11.20
C PHE A 46 6.74 3.57 -12.05
N SER A 47 7.12 2.34 -11.70
CA SER A 47 6.70 1.13 -12.44
C SER A 47 5.18 0.95 -12.41
N LYS A 48 4.57 1.04 -11.22
CA LYS A 48 3.12 0.92 -11.06
C LYS A 48 2.40 2.13 -11.63
N CYS A 49 2.97 3.33 -11.50
CA CYS A 49 2.37 4.53 -12.06
C CYS A 49 2.24 4.45 -13.59
N ASP A 50 3.27 4.00 -14.29
CA ASP A 50 3.20 3.80 -15.75
C ASP A 50 2.13 2.77 -16.13
N ALA A 51 2.00 1.69 -15.35
CA ALA A 51 0.94 0.70 -15.53
C ALA A 51 -0.47 1.27 -15.31
N TYR A 52 -0.65 2.16 -14.32
CA TYR A 52 -1.94 2.81 -14.06
C TYR A 52 -2.27 3.90 -15.09
N LYS A 53 -1.27 4.64 -15.59
CA LYS A 53 -1.44 5.57 -16.72
C LYS A 53 -1.95 4.87 -17.97
N LYS A 54 -1.43 3.68 -18.27
CA LYS A 54 -1.93 2.84 -19.37
C LYS A 54 -3.37 2.38 -19.18
N GLN A 55 -3.81 2.25 -17.93
CA GLN A 55 -5.21 1.99 -17.55
C GLN A 55 -6.04 3.27 -17.43
N GLN A 56 -5.56 4.39 -17.98
CA GLN A 56 -6.22 5.71 -17.94
C GLN A 56 -6.52 6.17 -16.51
N CYS A 57 -5.78 5.65 -15.53
CA CYS A 57 -5.95 6.00 -14.12
C CYS A 57 -7.38 5.80 -13.61
N ASP A 58 -8.02 4.71 -14.03
CA ASP A 58 -9.32 4.30 -13.49
C ASP A 58 -9.24 4.18 -11.96
N TRP A 59 -10.12 4.85 -11.22
CA TRP A 59 -10.12 4.85 -9.75
C TRP A 59 -10.30 3.45 -9.18
N ARG A 60 -10.90 2.52 -9.94
CA ARG A 60 -11.10 1.12 -9.54
C ARG A 60 -9.78 0.41 -9.25
N VAL A 61 -8.66 0.87 -9.80
CA VAL A 61 -7.35 0.31 -9.47
C VAL A 61 -7.00 0.48 -7.99
N THR A 62 -7.59 1.45 -7.28
CA THR A 62 -7.35 1.68 -5.84
C THR A 62 -7.80 0.52 -4.93
N TYR A 63 -8.67 -0.35 -5.45
CA TYR A 63 -9.18 -1.57 -4.78
C TYR A 63 -8.39 -2.83 -5.16
N GLN A 64 -7.54 -2.76 -6.18
CA GLN A 64 -6.74 -3.90 -6.58
C GLN A 64 -5.70 -4.22 -5.49
N LYS A 65 -5.43 -5.52 -5.30
CA LYS A 65 -4.51 -6.00 -4.25
C LYS A 65 -3.10 -5.41 -4.41
N ASP A 66 -2.67 -5.21 -5.64
CA ASP A 66 -1.34 -4.70 -6.00
C ASP A 66 -1.21 -3.18 -5.88
N PHE A 67 -2.34 -2.46 -5.70
CA PHE A 67 -2.33 -1.03 -5.43
C PHE A 67 -1.78 -0.70 -4.04
N ASN A 68 -1.88 -1.62 -3.09
CA ASN A 68 -1.34 -1.40 -1.74
C ASN A 68 0.18 -1.21 -1.75
N ASP A 69 0.90 -1.88 -2.65
CA ASP A 69 2.35 -1.72 -2.81
C ASP A 69 2.67 -0.33 -3.36
N PHE A 70 1.94 0.10 -4.39
CA PHE A 70 2.05 1.46 -4.94
C PHE A 70 1.71 2.53 -3.90
N TYR A 71 0.63 2.33 -3.14
CA TYR A 71 0.20 3.25 -2.10
C TYR A 71 1.22 3.35 -0.96
N SER A 72 1.79 2.23 -0.54
CA SER A 72 2.83 2.20 0.51
C SER A 72 4.10 2.93 0.04
N ALA A 73 4.50 2.72 -1.22
CA ALA A 73 5.62 3.43 -1.83
C ALA A 73 5.35 4.94 -1.94
N CYS A 74 4.15 5.32 -2.40
CA CYS A 74 3.73 6.71 -2.49
C CYS A 74 3.76 7.42 -1.12
N LYS A 75 3.21 6.78 -0.08
CA LYS A 75 3.27 7.28 1.30
C LYS A 75 4.70 7.49 1.78
N TYR A 76 5.58 6.52 1.51
CA TYR A 76 6.98 6.58 1.92
C TYR A 76 7.73 7.74 1.26
N LEU A 77 7.49 7.99 -0.02
CA LEU A 77 8.15 9.06 -0.78
C LEU A 77 7.60 10.46 -0.48
N ASN A 78 6.37 10.54 0.04
CA ASN A 78 5.66 11.79 0.25
C ASN A 78 5.29 11.94 1.73
N ASN A 79 4.02 12.26 2.00
CA ASN A 79 3.49 12.41 3.35
C ASN A 79 2.79 11.10 3.78
N PRO A 80 3.02 10.58 5.00
CA PRO A 80 2.33 9.39 5.51
C PRO A 80 0.79 9.52 5.57
N ASP A 81 0.25 10.73 5.61
CA ASP A 81 -1.18 11.04 5.67
C ASP A 81 -1.83 11.17 4.28
N ILE A 82 -1.08 10.94 3.21
CA ILE A 82 -1.62 11.00 1.85
C ILE A 82 -2.59 9.84 1.59
N GLY A 83 -3.74 10.14 0.97
CA GLY A 83 -4.73 9.14 0.59
C GLY A 83 -4.43 8.43 -0.73
N LYS A 84 -5.03 7.25 -0.92
CA LYS A 84 -4.90 6.42 -2.13
C LYS A 84 -5.19 7.19 -3.42
N PHE A 85 -6.26 7.99 -3.43
CA PHE A 85 -6.67 8.81 -4.57
C PHE A 85 -5.67 9.90 -4.91
N THR A 86 -5.11 10.56 -3.90
CA THR A 86 -4.07 11.58 -4.12
C THR A 86 -2.81 10.95 -4.72
N CYS A 87 -2.42 9.75 -4.30
CA CYS A 87 -1.31 9.02 -4.90
C CYS A 87 -1.56 8.69 -6.37
N LEU A 88 -2.74 8.19 -6.72
CA LEU A 88 -3.09 7.84 -8.10
C LEU A 88 -3.24 9.10 -8.97
N TYR A 89 -4.15 10.01 -8.61
CA TYR A 89 -4.55 11.11 -9.48
C TYR A 89 -3.57 12.28 -9.47
N LYS A 90 -3.16 12.73 -8.29
CA LYS A 90 -2.33 13.93 -8.17
C LYS A 90 -0.86 13.64 -8.44
N LEU A 91 -0.33 12.55 -7.90
CA LEU A 91 1.11 12.27 -7.96
C LEU A 91 1.50 11.38 -9.13
N CYS A 92 0.68 10.41 -9.50
CA CYS A 92 0.97 9.57 -10.64
C CYS A 92 0.43 10.17 -11.95
N CYS A 93 -0.88 10.37 -12.03
CA CYS A 93 -1.58 10.54 -13.30
C CYS A 93 -1.67 11.99 -13.79
N ALA A 94 -1.60 12.96 -12.89
CA ALA A 94 -1.74 14.39 -13.20
C ALA A 94 -2.92 14.68 -14.15
N THR A 95 -4.06 14.04 -13.91
CA THR A 95 -5.27 14.16 -14.73
C THR A 95 -6.07 15.42 -14.38
N SER A 96 -6.94 15.85 -15.29
CA SER A 96 -7.88 16.96 -15.06
C SER A 96 -8.73 16.72 -13.80
N GLU A 97 -9.16 17.82 -13.17
CA GLU A 97 -9.87 17.79 -11.89
C GLU A 97 -11.19 17.00 -11.94
N ASP A 98 -11.82 16.90 -13.12
CA ASP A 98 -13.06 16.14 -13.34
C ASP A 98 -12.94 14.65 -12.99
N VAL A 99 -11.86 13.98 -13.40
CA VAL A 99 -11.68 12.53 -13.18
C VAL A 99 -11.44 12.21 -11.70
N LYS A 100 -10.82 13.16 -10.98
CA LYS A 100 -10.58 13.07 -9.53
C LYS A 100 -11.90 13.14 -8.77
N CYS A 101 -12.85 13.94 -9.25
CA CYS A 101 -14.15 14.09 -8.64
C CYS A 101 -15.02 12.84 -8.78
N ASP A 102 -15.15 12.31 -9.99
CA ASP A 102 -15.95 11.12 -10.23
C ASP A 102 -15.51 9.94 -9.35
N GLY A 103 -14.20 9.74 -9.20
CA GLY A 103 -13.64 8.71 -8.32
C GLY A 103 -13.90 8.94 -6.82
N LEU A 104 -13.90 10.20 -6.37
CA LEU A 104 -14.24 10.57 -4.98
C LEU A 104 -15.73 10.39 -4.69
N CYS A 105 -16.58 10.76 -5.65
CA CYS A 105 -18.02 10.60 -5.57
C CYS A 105 -18.40 9.11 -5.50
N GLU A 106 -17.77 8.27 -6.32
CA GLU A 106 -18.02 6.83 -6.31
C GLU A 106 -17.49 6.16 -5.02
N LEU A 107 -16.34 6.60 -4.50
CA LEU A 107 -15.82 6.19 -3.19
C LEU A 107 -16.80 6.51 -2.04
N CYS A 108 -17.35 7.72 -2.01
CA CYS A 108 -18.28 8.13 -0.97
C CYS A 108 -19.61 7.35 -1.07
N SER A 109 -20.06 7.03 -2.28
CA SER A 109 -21.27 6.20 -2.51
C SER A 109 -21.07 4.72 -2.18
N GLY A 110 -19.86 4.17 -2.33
CA GLY A 110 -19.57 2.76 -2.15
C GLY A 110 -19.22 2.31 -0.72
N ASN A 111 -19.14 3.23 0.25
CA ASN A 111 -18.56 2.97 1.58
C ASN A 111 -19.46 3.31 2.78
N GLU A 112 -20.78 3.08 2.69
CA GLU A 112 -21.67 3.18 3.87
C GLU A 112 -21.21 2.31 5.06
N ASN A 113 -20.45 1.24 4.80
CA ASN A 113 -19.92 0.32 5.81
C ASN A 113 -18.67 0.82 6.57
N LEU A 114 -18.08 1.96 6.20
CA LEU A 114 -16.91 2.54 6.88
C LEU A 114 -17.29 3.47 8.05
N GLY A 115 -18.57 3.50 8.46
CA GLY A 115 -19.03 4.28 9.61
C GLY A 115 -18.97 5.79 9.41
N THR A 116 -18.79 6.24 8.17
CA THR A 116 -18.84 7.65 7.75
C THR A 116 -20.00 7.79 6.79
N THR A 117 -20.94 8.70 7.05
CA THR A 117 -22.08 8.89 6.15
C THR A 117 -21.61 9.50 4.83
N LEU A 118 -22.37 9.25 3.74
CA LEU A 118 -22.15 9.88 2.43
C LEU A 118 -21.97 11.40 2.58
N GLU A 119 -22.80 12.02 3.42
CA GLU A 119 -22.77 13.46 3.70
C GLU A 119 -21.47 13.89 4.39
N GLN A 120 -20.97 13.14 5.38
CA GLN A 120 -19.69 13.45 6.02
C GLN A 120 -18.51 13.28 5.05
N CYS A 121 -18.57 12.27 4.19
CA CYS A 121 -17.58 12.06 3.13
C CYS A 121 -17.60 13.24 2.15
N CYS A 122 -18.78 13.60 1.61
CA CYS A 122 -18.93 14.73 0.70
C CYS A 122 -18.60 16.08 1.37
N GLU A 123 -18.85 16.26 2.68
CA GLU A 123 -18.47 17.48 3.42
C GLU A 123 -16.96 17.62 3.62
N GLN A 124 -16.25 16.52 3.87
CA GLN A 124 -14.80 16.53 3.96
C GLN A 124 -14.15 16.91 2.63
N TYR A 125 -14.79 16.57 1.51
CA TYR A 125 -14.33 16.85 0.15
C TYR A 125 -15.10 18.00 -0.54
N LYS A 126 -15.91 18.79 0.20
CA LYS A 126 -16.67 19.96 -0.30
C LYS A 126 -15.82 21.01 -1.02
N THR A 127 -14.52 21.05 -0.75
CA THR A 127 -13.57 21.95 -1.42
C THR A 127 -13.06 21.41 -2.76
N SER A 128 -13.40 20.17 -3.11
CA SER A 128 -13.01 19.49 -4.35
C SER A 128 -14.19 18.97 -5.16
N CYS A 129 -15.42 18.92 -4.63
CA CYS A 129 -16.65 18.58 -5.34
C CYS A 129 -17.74 19.60 -5.00
N SER A 130 -18.55 20.01 -5.98
CA SER A 130 -19.51 21.11 -5.86
C SER A 130 -20.76 20.78 -5.04
N GLN A 131 -21.25 21.86 -4.42
CA GLN A 131 -22.41 22.22 -3.60
C GLN A 131 -23.61 21.27 -3.39
N SER A 132 -23.44 19.95 -3.21
CA SER A 132 -24.53 19.17 -2.61
C SER A 132 -24.08 18.06 -1.65
N PRO A 133 -24.41 18.15 -0.34
CA PRO A 133 -24.07 17.11 0.63
C PRO A 133 -24.78 15.78 0.35
N THR A 134 -25.85 15.78 -0.47
CA THR A 134 -26.66 14.61 -0.80
C THR A 134 -26.37 14.01 -2.18
N LYS A 135 -25.57 14.69 -3.01
CA LYS A 135 -25.17 14.22 -4.34
C LYS A 135 -23.78 14.75 -4.64
N CYS A 136 -22.75 13.96 -4.32
CA CYS A 136 -21.39 14.13 -4.82
C CYS A 136 -21.44 14.03 -6.37
N GLY A 137 -21.80 15.10 -7.09
CA GLY A 137 -22.32 14.97 -8.46
C GLY A 137 -21.82 15.97 -9.49
N ILE A 138 -21.13 17.05 -9.12
CA ILE A 138 -20.63 18.03 -10.08
C ILE A 138 -19.34 18.62 -9.52
N CYS A 139 -18.28 18.78 -10.32
CA CYS A 139 -17.14 19.61 -9.98
C CYS A 139 -17.28 20.96 -10.66
N GLU A 140 -17.05 22.02 -9.87
CA GLU A 140 -16.96 23.38 -10.40
C GLU A 140 -15.49 23.64 -10.73
N ASP A 141 -15.25 24.20 -11.92
CA ASP A 141 -13.95 24.67 -12.42
C ASP A 141 -13.24 25.67 -11.49
#